data_AF-A0A1H3EME6-F1
#
_entry.id   AF-A0A1H3EME6-F1
#
_cell.length_a   1.000
_cell.length_b   1.000
_cell.length_c   1.000
_cell.angle_alpha   90.00
_cell.angle_beta   90.00
_cell.angle_gamma   90.00
#
_symmetry.space_group_name_H-M   'P 1'
#
loop_
_entity.id
_entity.type
_entity.pdbx_description
1 polymer ?
#
loop_
_entity_poly.entity_id
_entity_poly.type
_entity_poly.pdbx_seq_one_letter_code
_entity_poly.pdbx_strand_id
1 'polypeptide(L)'
;MRVDPLSLPAMNRTSPSPWTRSASGFPSPADDYREAPLDLHRHLVPHPSATFFMRVADESQSRDGFHQHDLLIVDRSLTAQRGDWVIAALDGELCLQRLDGNGRRIWLCPADPGRARLPLDDENDVRLWGVVSHIIHACRHRPS
;
A
#
# COMPACT_ATOMS: atom_id res chain seq x y z
N MET A 1 15.28 -2.27 0.40
CA MET A 1 14.36 -2.72 -0.67
C MET A 1 13.75 -1.49 -1.31
N ARG A 2 13.95 -1.29 -2.61
CA ARG A 2 13.44 -0.13 -3.36
C ARG A 2 11.95 -0.32 -3.66
N VAL A 3 11.21 0.78 -3.63
CA VAL A 3 9.81 0.82 -4.04
C VAL A 3 9.61 1.91 -5.08
N ASP A 4 8.75 1.64 -6.06
CA ASP A 4 8.42 2.61 -7.09
C ASP A 4 6.96 3.06 -6.95
N PRO A 5 6.67 4.37 -7.03
CA PRO A 5 5.29 4.86 -6.97
C PRO A 5 4.52 4.39 -8.20
N LEU A 6 3.30 3.91 -7.98
CA LEU A 6 2.40 3.61 -9.08
C LEU A 6 1.71 4.89 -9.51
N SER A 7 2.13 5.40 -10.67
CA SER A 7 1.31 6.36 -11.40
C SER A 7 0.09 5.62 -11.93
N LEU A 8 -1.10 6.00 -11.49
CA LEU A 8 -2.32 5.55 -12.16
C LEU A 8 -2.24 6.08 -13.61
N PRO A 9 -2.36 5.23 -14.64
CA PRO A 9 -2.61 5.75 -15.98
C PRO A 9 -3.88 6.59 -15.90
N ALA A 10 -3.87 7.77 -16.52
CA ALA A 10 -5.03 8.66 -16.55
C ALA A 10 -6.26 7.85 -16.98
N MET A 11 -7.19 7.61 -16.04
CA MET A 11 -8.43 6.90 -16.32
C MET A 11 -9.24 7.77 -17.29
N ASN A 12 -9.25 7.37 -18.57
CA ASN A 12 -10.17 7.92 -19.54
C ASN A 12 -11.58 7.61 -19.04
N ARG A 13 -12.28 8.63 -18.52
CA ARG A 13 -13.69 8.57 -18.15
C ARG A 13 -14.52 8.34 -19.42
N THR A 14 -14.67 7.10 -19.84
CA THR A 14 -15.79 6.71 -20.72
C THR A 14 -17.04 6.63 -19.86
N SER A 15 -17.88 7.67 -19.98
CA SER A 15 -19.21 7.73 -19.39
C SER A 15 -20.05 6.51 -19.82
N PRO A 16 -20.78 5.83 -18.91
CA PRO A 16 -21.75 4.84 -19.35
C PRO A 16 -22.96 5.54 -19.98
N SER A 17 -23.36 5.08 -21.18
CA SER A 17 -24.52 5.56 -21.92
C SER A 17 -25.85 5.29 -21.18
N PRO A 18 -26.82 6.22 -21.22
CA PRO A 18 -28.03 6.15 -20.40
C PRO A 18 -29.21 5.51 -21.14
N TRP A 19 -29.12 4.26 -21.59
CA TRP A 19 -30.29 3.59 -22.19
C TRP A 19 -30.32 2.09 -21.89
N THR A 20 -31.09 1.72 -20.87
CA THR A 20 -32.13 0.67 -20.93
C THR A 20 -32.82 0.58 -19.57
N ARG A 21 -34.04 1.10 -19.49
CA ARG A 21 -35.00 0.71 -18.46
C ARG A 21 -35.77 -0.49 -18.99
N SER A 22 -35.69 -1.61 -18.30
CA SER A 22 -36.62 -2.72 -18.44
C SER A 22 -37.16 -3.04 -17.06
N ALA A 23 -38.40 -2.63 -16.80
CA ALA A 23 -39.16 -3.01 -15.63
C ALA A 23 -39.96 -4.28 -15.95
N SER A 24 -39.65 -5.40 -15.28
CA SER A 24 -40.65 -6.40 -14.88
C SER A 24 -40.00 -7.49 -14.01
N GLY A 25 -40.62 -7.82 -12.88
CA GLY A 25 -40.42 -9.09 -12.19
C GLY A 25 -40.27 -8.95 -10.68
N PHE A 26 -41.40 -9.04 -9.98
CA PHE A 26 -41.59 -9.43 -8.56
C PHE A 26 -40.45 -9.15 -7.55
N PRO A 27 -40.67 -8.34 -6.49
CA PRO A 27 -39.76 -8.33 -5.36
C PRO A 27 -39.95 -9.65 -4.60
N SER A 28 -39.03 -10.59 -4.79
CA SER A 28 -38.95 -11.78 -3.94
C SER A 28 -38.62 -11.36 -2.51
N PRO A 29 -39.30 -11.89 -1.48
CA PRO A 29 -39.09 -11.56 -0.06
C PRO A 29 -37.74 -12.03 0.51
N ALA A 30 -36.80 -12.42 -0.35
CA ALA A 30 -35.42 -12.77 -0.01
C ALA A 30 -34.43 -11.61 -0.24
N ASP A 31 -34.91 -10.42 -0.64
CA ASP A 31 -34.08 -9.25 -0.95
C ASP A 31 -33.55 -8.54 0.32
N ASP A 32 -34.09 -8.86 1.50
CA ASP A 32 -33.72 -8.23 2.78
C ASP A 32 -32.38 -8.71 3.39
N TYR A 33 -31.66 -9.61 2.71
CA TYR A 33 -30.31 -10.03 3.10
C TYR A 33 -29.30 -9.85 1.97
N ARG A 34 -29.38 -8.72 1.26
CA ARG A 34 -28.31 -8.31 0.34
C ARG A 34 -27.30 -7.49 1.11
N GLU A 35 -26.38 -8.19 1.77
CA GLU A 35 -25.14 -7.58 2.24
C GLU A 35 -24.55 -6.75 1.09
N ALA A 36 -24.23 -5.48 1.38
CA ALA A 36 -23.65 -4.61 0.38
C ALA A 36 -22.37 -5.27 -0.17
N PRO A 37 -22.13 -5.20 -1.50
CA PRO A 37 -20.94 -5.81 -2.07
C PRO A 37 -19.68 -5.24 -1.41
N LEU A 38 -18.70 -6.11 -1.14
CA LEU A 38 -17.44 -5.71 -0.55
C LEU A 38 -16.72 -4.70 -1.46
N ASP A 39 -16.50 -3.49 -0.94
CA ASP A 39 -15.71 -2.45 -1.58
C ASP A 39 -14.30 -2.43 -0.97
N LEU A 40 -13.34 -2.97 -1.72
CA LEU A 40 -11.93 -3.01 -1.30
C LEU A 40 -11.33 -1.63 -1.12
N HIS A 41 -11.73 -0.64 -1.91
CA HIS A 41 -11.20 0.71 -1.77
C HIS A 41 -11.66 1.30 -0.43
N ARG A 42 -12.94 1.17 -0.10
CA ARG A 42 -13.46 1.62 1.20
C ARG A 42 -12.82 0.88 2.38
N HIS A 43 -12.48 -0.40 2.21
CA HIS A 43 -11.90 -1.22 3.27
C HIS A 43 -10.40 -0.93 3.49
N LEU A 44 -9.63 -0.79 2.41
CA LEU A 44 -8.18 -0.70 2.45
C LEU A 44 -7.65 0.75 2.43
N VAL A 45 -8.49 1.71 2.03
CA VAL A 45 -8.12 3.11 1.82
C VAL A 45 -9.01 4.04 2.68
N PRO A 46 -8.81 4.06 4.01
CA PRO A 46 -9.59 4.90 4.91
C PRO A 46 -9.35 6.41 4.67
N HIS A 47 -8.17 6.80 4.20
CA HIS A 47 -7.78 8.18 3.91
C HIS A 47 -7.35 8.36 2.44
N PRO A 48 -8.28 8.42 1.47
CA PRO A 48 -7.95 8.44 0.04
C PRO A 48 -7.01 9.58 -0.39
N SER A 49 -7.12 10.76 0.23
CA SER A 49 -6.26 11.91 -0.07
C SER A 49 -4.82 11.77 0.45
N ALA A 50 -4.58 10.83 1.37
CA ALA A 50 -3.29 10.59 2.00
C ALA A 50 -2.75 9.17 1.72
N THR A 51 -3.44 8.40 0.87
CA THR A 51 -3.05 7.03 0.54
C THR A 51 -2.43 6.96 -0.85
N PHE A 52 -1.35 6.19 -0.94
CA PHE A 52 -0.56 6.03 -2.14
C PHE A 52 -0.28 4.56 -2.39
N PHE A 53 -0.20 4.18 -3.66
CA PHE A 53 0.11 2.82 -4.07
C PHE A 53 1.54 2.76 -4.57
N MET A 54 2.30 1.79 -4.08
CA MET A 54 3.68 1.55 -4.51
C MET A 54 3.87 0.10 -4.93
N ARG A 55 4.88 -0.15 -5.74
CA ARG A 55 5.27 -1.49 -6.15
C ARG A 55 6.65 -1.83 -5.64
N VAL A 56 6.79 -3.05 -5.16
CA VAL A 56 8.10 -3.64 -4.87
C VAL A 56 8.86 -3.84 -6.18
N ALA A 57 10.04 -3.20 -6.29
CA ALA A 57 10.85 -3.19 -7.51
C ALA A 57 11.64 -4.49 -7.74
N ASP A 58 12.06 -5.16 -6.66
CA ASP A 58 13.19 -6.10 -6.69
C ASP A 58 12.78 -7.56 -6.42
N GLU A 59 13.39 -8.52 -7.16
CA GLU A 59 13.29 -9.98 -6.90
C GLU A 59 14.05 -10.42 -5.67
N SER A 60 15.08 -9.66 -5.31
CA SER A 60 16.20 -10.13 -4.50
C SER A 60 15.88 -10.35 -3.02
N GLN A 61 14.69 -9.98 -2.55
CA GLN A 61 14.36 -9.98 -1.11
C GLN A 61 12.93 -10.45 -0.82
N SER A 62 12.63 -11.71 -1.18
CA SER A 62 11.53 -12.44 -0.56
C SER A 62 11.84 -12.66 0.94
N ARG A 63 11.58 -11.67 1.78
CA ARG A 63 11.84 -11.69 3.22
C ARG A 63 10.73 -10.94 3.95
N ASP A 64 10.43 -11.39 5.17
CA ASP A 64 9.42 -10.81 6.06
C ASP A 64 8.01 -10.63 5.44
N GLY A 65 7.65 -11.48 4.49
CA GLY A 65 6.32 -11.51 3.88
C GLY A 65 6.15 -10.63 2.65
N PHE A 66 7.21 -10.02 2.11
CA PHE A 66 7.16 -9.30 0.84
C PHE A 66 7.62 -10.18 -0.32
N HIS A 67 6.99 -10.00 -1.48
CA HIS A 67 7.30 -10.63 -2.73
C HIS A 67 7.53 -9.58 -3.82
N GLN A 68 8.25 -9.99 -4.87
CA GLN A 68 8.43 -9.15 -6.04
C GLN A 68 7.06 -8.75 -6.60
N HIS A 69 6.96 -7.49 -7.04
CA HIS A 69 5.74 -6.93 -7.63
C HIS A 69 4.54 -6.82 -6.70
N ASP A 70 4.71 -7.03 -5.41
CA ASP A 70 3.68 -6.73 -4.42
C ASP A 70 3.23 -5.27 -4.54
N LEU A 71 1.92 -5.11 -4.41
CA LEU A 71 1.29 -3.82 -4.32
C LEU A 71 1.21 -3.40 -2.85
N LEU A 72 1.87 -2.31 -2.52
CA LEU A 72 1.88 -1.71 -1.20
C LEU A 72 0.85 -0.58 -1.15
N ILE A 73 0.04 -0.55 -0.08
CA ILE A 73 -0.84 0.56 0.24
C ILE A 73 -0.21 1.36 1.37
N VAL A 74 0.20 2.58 1.07
CA VAL A 74 0.94 3.46 1.98
C VAL A 74 0.07 4.64 2.38
N ASP A 75 -0.18 4.80 3.69
CA ASP A 75 -0.97 5.90 4.24
C ASP A 75 -0.05 6.89 4.98
N ARG A 76 -0.09 8.16 4.56
CA ARG A 76 0.72 9.25 5.13
C ARG A 76 0.06 9.94 6.32
N SER A 77 -1.21 9.64 6.61
CA SER A 77 -1.93 10.19 7.76
C SER A 77 -1.73 9.39 9.04
N LEU A 78 -1.24 8.14 8.93
CA LEU A 78 -0.96 7.28 10.07
C LEU A 78 0.31 7.72 10.79
N THR A 79 0.27 7.67 12.13
CA THR A 79 1.46 7.83 12.96
C THR A 79 2.18 6.49 13.06
N ALA A 80 3.41 6.44 12.57
CA ALA A 80 4.21 5.22 12.57
C ALA A 80 4.53 4.73 13.98
N GLN A 81 4.38 3.42 14.21
CA GLN A 81 4.65 2.76 15.48
C GLN A 81 5.78 1.76 15.35
N ARG A 82 6.34 1.36 16.50
CA ARG A 82 7.38 0.34 16.54
C ARG A 82 6.84 -0.97 15.93
N GLY A 83 7.61 -1.53 15.01
CA GLY A 83 7.28 -2.76 14.29
C GLY A 83 6.59 -2.52 12.94
N ASP A 84 6.08 -1.31 12.70
CA ASP A 84 5.44 -0.98 11.44
C ASP A 84 6.43 -1.02 10.28
N TRP A 85 5.92 -1.44 9.12
CA TRP A 85 6.60 -1.21 7.86
C TRP A 85 6.33 0.22 7.39
N VAL A 86 7.39 0.91 7.00
CA VAL A 86 7.34 2.30 6.56
C VAL A 86 8.08 2.46 5.25
N ILE A 87 7.65 3.43 4.46
CA ILE A 87 8.44 3.96 3.37
C ILE A 87 9.26 5.11 3.94
N ALA A 88 10.58 5.04 3.76
CA ALA A 88 11.51 6.10 4.10
C ALA A 88 12.15 6.64 2.81
N ALA A 89 12.35 7.95 2.75
CA ALA A 89 13.21 8.57 1.77
C ALA A 89 14.63 8.62 2.35
N LEU A 90 15.58 7.97 1.67
CA LEU A 90 17.00 7.93 2.00
C LEU A 90 17.74 8.50 0.79
N ASP A 91 18.42 9.63 0.93
CA ASP A 91 19.13 10.29 -0.19
C ASP A 91 18.23 10.51 -1.43
N GLY A 92 16.95 10.84 -1.20
CA GLY A 92 15.94 11.01 -2.26
C GLY A 92 15.35 9.72 -2.84
N GLU A 93 15.83 8.54 -2.43
CA GLU A 93 15.34 7.24 -2.88
C GLU A 93 14.33 6.63 -1.88
N LEU A 94 13.20 6.14 -2.39
CA LEU A 94 12.18 5.51 -1.56
C LEU A 94 12.53 4.06 -1.25
N CYS A 95 12.62 3.75 0.03
CA CYS A 95 12.98 2.44 0.54
C CYS A 95 11.97 1.94 1.58
N LEU A 96 11.66 0.65 1.51
CA LEU A 96 10.92 -0.06 2.53
C LEU A 96 11.83 -0.39 3.73
N GLN A 97 11.38 -0.04 4.93
CA GLN A 97 12.10 -0.19 6.20
C GLN A 97 11.13 -0.63 7.30
N ARG A 98 11.61 -1.40 8.28
CA ARG A 98 10.85 -1.67 9.51
C ARG A 98 11.26 -0.68 10.59
N LEU A 99 10.27 -0.08 11.25
CA LEU A 99 10.51 0.85 12.34
C LEU A 99 10.87 0.09 13.62
N ASP A 100 11.95 0.47 14.29
CA ASP A 100 12.26 -0.04 15.63
C ASP A 100 12.64 1.12 16.58
N GLY A 101 12.49 0.89 17.88
CA GLY A 101 12.77 1.89 18.91
C GLY A 101 11.56 2.30 19.75
N ASN A 102 11.78 3.23 20.69
CA ASN A 102 10.83 3.58 21.75
C ASN A 102 10.78 5.09 22.04
N GLY A 103 10.34 5.89 21.07
CA GLY A 103 10.03 7.33 21.22
C GLY A 103 11.22 8.26 21.48
N ARG A 104 12.30 7.78 22.11
CA ARG A 104 13.55 8.51 22.36
C ARG A 104 14.56 8.35 21.22
N ARG A 105 14.59 7.18 20.60
CA ARG A 105 15.39 6.87 19.41
C ARG A 105 14.59 5.95 18.52
N ILE A 106 14.51 6.32 17.26
CA ILE A 106 13.83 5.56 16.22
C ILE A 106 14.90 5.12 15.23
N TRP A 107 14.79 3.88 14.79
CA TRP A 107 15.70 3.26 13.83
C TRP A 107 14.90 2.74 12.64
N LEU A 108 15.46 2.91 11.45
CA LEU A 108 15.05 2.24 10.24
C LEU A 108 15.87 0.97 10.08
N CYS A 109 15.18 -0.16 10.11
CA CYS A 109 15.77 -1.48 9.97
C CYS A 109 15.47 -2.03 8.57
N PRO A 110 16.48 -2.20 7.71
CA PRO A 110 16.27 -2.78 6.39
C PRO A 110 15.74 -4.20 6.48
N ALA A 111 14.92 -4.60 5.50
CA ALA A 111 14.53 -6.01 5.33
C ALA A 111 15.74 -6.93 5.03
N ASP A 112 16.82 -6.34 4.51
CA ASP A 112 18.09 -7.01 4.27
C ASP A 112 18.91 -7.10 5.56
N PRO A 113 19.14 -8.29 6.14
CA PRO A 113 19.96 -8.42 7.34
C PRO A 113 21.43 -8.04 7.10
N GLY A 114 21.88 -7.98 5.84
CA GLY A 114 23.23 -7.52 5.49
C GLY A 114 23.40 -6.00 5.55
N ARG A 115 22.31 -5.22 5.65
CA ARG A 115 22.37 -3.75 5.75
C ARG A 115 22.24 -3.30 7.21
N ALA A 116 23.05 -2.32 7.58
CA ALA A 116 22.98 -1.72 8.91
C ALA A 116 21.67 -0.95 9.10
N ARG A 117 21.14 -1.00 10.33
CA ARG A 117 20.07 -0.10 10.76
C ARG A 117 20.56 1.35 10.75
N LEU A 118 19.69 2.27 10.37
CA LEU A 118 19.96 3.70 10.32
C LEU A 118 19.14 4.43 11.38
N PRO A 119 19.70 5.40 12.12
CA PRO A 119 18.88 6.27 12.95
C PRO A 119 17.93 7.07 12.04
N LEU A 120 16.69 7.28 12.50
CA LEU A 120 15.81 8.28 11.91
C LEU A 120 16.19 9.63 12.50
N ASP A 121 17.06 10.35 11.81
CA ASP A 121 17.53 11.68 12.17
C ASP A 121 17.48 12.65 10.98
N ASP A 122 17.21 13.92 11.28
CA ASP A 122 17.15 14.97 10.27
C ASP A 122 18.55 15.28 9.67
N GLU A 123 19.63 14.92 10.37
CA GLU A 123 21.00 15.18 9.93
C GLU A 123 21.43 14.33 8.73
N ASN A 124 20.93 13.10 8.59
CA ASN A 124 21.30 12.20 7.48
C ASN A 124 20.31 12.26 6.29
N ASP A 125 19.48 13.31 6.20
CA ASP A 125 18.37 13.45 5.22
C ASP A 125 17.47 12.20 5.13
N VAL A 126 17.30 11.54 6.27
CA VAL A 126 16.46 10.35 6.40
C VAL A 126 15.08 10.78 6.84
N ARG A 127 14.07 10.58 5.97
CA ARG A 127 12.70 11.05 6.25
C ARG A 127 11.71 9.92 6.19
N LEU A 128 10.83 9.84 7.18
CA LEU A 128 9.67 8.96 7.14
C LEU A 128 8.66 9.53 6.14
N TRP A 129 8.34 8.76 5.11
CA TRP A 129 7.45 9.19 4.04
C TRP A 129 5.99 8.81 4.31
N GLY A 130 5.75 7.58 4.78
CA GLY A 130 4.42 7.06 5.13
C GLY A 130 4.46 5.63 5.68
N VAL A 131 3.34 5.18 6.24
CA VAL A 131 3.20 3.85 6.85
C VAL A 131 2.59 2.89 5.84
N VAL A 132 3.17 1.69 5.70
CA VAL A 132 2.59 0.62 4.88
C VAL A 132 1.45 -0.02 5.68
N SER A 133 0.23 0.21 5.22
CA SER A 133 -0.98 -0.32 5.85
C SER A 133 -1.32 -1.74 5.39
N HIS A 134 -1.06 -2.04 4.11
CA HIS A 134 -1.40 -3.32 3.51
C HIS A 134 -0.39 -3.73 2.44
N ILE A 135 -0.26 -5.04 2.27
CA ILE A 135 0.50 -5.69 1.19
C ILE A 135 -0.48 -6.58 0.43
N ILE A 136 -0.54 -6.44 -0.89
CA ILE A 136 -1.40 -7.25 -1.75
C ILE A 136 -0.52 -8.11 -2.65
N HIS A 137 -0.57 -9.42 -2.40
CA HIS A 137 0.15 -10.44 -3.14
C HIS A 137 -0.70 -11.02 -4.26
N ALA A 138 -0.17 -11.01 -5.49
CA ALA A 138 -0.82 -11.66 -6.62
C ALA A 138 -0.33 -13.11 -6.74
N CYS A 139 -1.18 -14.08 -6.39
CA CYS A 139 -0.82 -15.51 -6.49
C CYS A 139 -0.85 -16.06 -7.93
N ARG A 140 -1.40 -15.30 -8.89
CA ARG A 140 -1.50 -15.73 -10.28
C ARG A 140 -0.17 -15.53 -10.98
N HIS A 141 0.42 -16.64 -11.44
CA HIS A 141 1.58 -16.62 -12.32
C HIS A 141 1.25 -15.85 -13.62
N ARG A 142 2.03 -14.81 -13.93
CA ARG A 142 1.98 -14.14 -15.24
C ARG A 142 3.12 -14.68 -16.11
N PRO A 143 2.83 -15.30 -17.26
CA PRO A 143 3.89 -15.65 -18.20
C PRO A 143 4.54 -14.37 -18.72
N SER A 144 5.88 -14.42 -18.83
CA SER A 144 6.75 -13.39 -19.40
C SER A 144 6.47 -13.14 -20.87
#